data_AF-A0A924FJV4-F1
#
_entry.id   AF-A0A924FJV4-F1
#
_cell.length_a   1.000
_cell.length_b   1.000
_cell.length_c   1.000
_cell.angle_alpha   90.00
_cell.angle_beta   90.00
_cell.angle_gamma   90.00
#
_symmetry.space_group_name_H-M   'P 1'
#
loop_
_entity.id
_entity.type
_entity.pdbx_description
1 polymer ?
#
loop_
_entity_poly.entity_id
_entity_poly.type
_entity_poly.pdbx_seq_one_letter_code
_entity_poly.pdbx_strand_id
1 'polypeptide(L)' 'QVPASQVLYIDDRPMFVSVAEGLGIRGICHVDYAATCAELASVGLVPDSGATLP' A
#
# COMPACT_ATOMS: atom_id res chain seq x y z
N GLN A 1 17.52 -4.67 -7.16
CA GLN A 1 16.73 -5.43 -6.16
C GLN A 1 16.68 -4.60 -4.89
N VAL A 2 15.51 -4.47 -4.26
CA VAL A 2 15.34 -3.77 -2.96
C VAL A 2 14.93 -4.78 -1.87
N PRO A 3 15.23 -4.51 -0.59
CA PRO A 3 14.72 -5.33 0.51
C PRO A 3 13.19 -5.37 0.53
N ALA A 4 12.61 -6.54 0.85
CA ALA A 4 11.16 -6.72 0.93
C ALA A 4 10.48 -5.72 1.89
N SER A 5 11.17 -5.32 2.96
CA SER A 5 10.68 -4.31 3.92
C SER A 5 10.47 -2.91 3.33
N GLN A 6 11.11 -2.62 2.20
CA GLN A 6 10.96 -1.36 1.45
C GLN A 6 9.89 -1.46 0.36
N VAL A 7 9.22 -2.61 0.22
CA VAL A 7 8.16 -2.84 -0.76
C VAL A 7 6.81 -2.82 -0.06
N LEU A 8 5.84 -2.18 -0.70
CA LEU A 8 4.43 -2.22 -0.35
C LEU A 8 3.67 -2.87 -1.51
N TYR A 9 2.92 -3.93 -1.23
CA TYR A 9 2.10 -4.66 -2.20
C TYR A 9 0.63 -4.36 -1.94
N ILE A 10 -0.12 -4.03 -2.99
CA ILE A 10 -1.55 -3.69 -2.90
C ILE A 10 -2.30 -4.54 -3.92
N ASP A 11 -3.35 -5.24 -3.48
CA ASP A 11 -4.16 -6.11 -4.31
C ASP A 11 -5.57 -6.23 -3.71
N ASP A 12 -6.60 -6.40 -4.54
CA ASP A 12 -8.00 -6.56 -4.09
C ASP A 12 -8.32 -8.00 -3.65
N ARG A 13 -7.38 -8.93 -3.84
CA ARG A 13 -7.52 -10.33 -3.44
C ARG A 13 -6.69 -10.63 -2.18
N PRO A 14 -7.35 -10.95 -1.04
CA PRO A 14 -6.66 -11.23 0.22
C PRO A 14 -5.59 -12.33 0.11
N MET A 15 -5.86 -13.36 -0.70
CA MET A 15 -4.92 -14.47 -0.92
C MET A 15 -3.54 -14.00 -1.39
N PHE A 16 -3.46 -13.03 -2.30
CA PHE A 16 -2.17 -12.56 -2.82
C PHE A 16 -1.46 -11.65 -1.85
N VAL A 17 -2.20 -10.83 -1.10
CA VAL A 17 -1.66 -10.00 -0.02
C VAL A 17 -0.99 -10.87 1.05
N SER A 18 -1.65 -11.94 1.48
CA SER A 18 -1.08 -12.88 2.46
C SER A 18 0.18 -13.60 1.95
N VAL A 19 0.25 -13.90 0.64
CA VAL A 19 1.47 -14.46 0.04
C VAL A 19 2.61 -13.45 0.10
N ALA A 20 2.36 -12.17 -0.22
CA ALA A 20 3.36 -11.12 -0.14
C ALA A 20 3.88 -10.92 1.29
N GLU A 21 2.98 -10.92 2.27
CA GLU A 21 3.32 -10.86 3.70
C GLU A 21 4.21 -12.02 4.15
N GLY A 22 3.91 -13.24 3.69
CA GLY A 22 4.74 -14.43 3.94
C GLY A 22 6.16 -14.33 3.37
N LEU A 23 6.38 -13.46 2.38
CA LEU A 23 7.71 -13.15 1.80
C LEU A 23 8.40 -11.97 2.49
N GLY A 24 7.80 -11.39 3.54
CA GLY A 24 8.33 -10.23 4.27
C GLY A 24 8.05 -8.88 3.61
N ILE A 25 7.11 -8.83 2.67
CA ILE A 25 6.64 -7.60 2.01
C ILE A 25 5.44 -7.05 2.81
N ARG A 26 5.33 -5.73 2.96
CA ARG A 26 4.12 -5.13 3.56
C ARG A 26 2.97 -5.23 2.58
N GLY A 27 1.82 -5.76 3.01
CA GLY A 27 0.63 -5.95 2.19
C GLY A 27 -0.51 -5.02 2.58
N ILE A 28 -1.29 -4.55 1.60
CA ILE A 28 -2.59 -3.89 1.80
C ILE A 28 -3.62 -4.61 0.93
N CYS A 29 -4.71 -5.08 1.55
CA CYS A 29 -5.86 -5.58 0.80
C CYS A 29 -6.77 -4.41 0.44
N HIS A 30 -6.89 -4.11 -0.86
CA HIS A 30 -7.78 -3.08 -1.34
C HIS A 30 -9.24 -3.50 -1.17
N VAL A 31 -10.00 -2.73 -0.40
CA VAL A 31 -11.45 -2.90 -0.22
C VAL A 31 -12.19 -1.74 -0.87
N ASP A 32 -11.76 -0.53 -0.55
CA ASP A 32 -12.22 0.70 -1.18
C ASP A 32 -11.11 1.76 -1.16
N TYR A 33 -11.35 2.86 -1.88
CA TYR A 33 -10.39 3.96 -2.00
C TYR A 33 -10.06 4.61 -0.65
N ALA A 34 -11.07 4.90 0.18
CA ALA A 34 -10.87 5.63 1.43
C ALA A 34 -10.06 4.82 2.44
N ALA A 35 -10.38 3.53 2.58
CA ALA A 35 -9.65 2.59 3.42
C ALA A 35 -8.20 2.44 2.94
N THR A 36 -7.99 2.31 1.63
CA THR A 36 -6.64 2.19 1.06
C THR A 36 -5.81 3.46 1.27
N CYS A 37 -6.41 4.63 1.11
CA CYS A 37 -5.75 5.90 1.39
C CYS A 37 -5.38 6.04 2.88
N ALA A 38 -6.21 5.56 3.80
CA ALA A 38 -5.90 5.57 5.23
C ALA A 38 -4.70 4.66 5.55
N GLU A 39 -4.66 3.45 4.98
CA GLU A 39 -3.53 2.52 5.13
C GLU A 39 -2.25 3.08 4.52
N LEU A 40 -2.33 3.70 3.33
CA LEU A 40 -1.21 4.37 2.68
C LEU A 40 -0.67 5.54 3.51
N ALA A 41 -1.55 6.35 4.10
CA ALA A 41 -1.16 7.43 4.99
C ALA A 41 -0.44 6.93 6.25
N SER A 42 -0.81 5.76 6.78
CA SER A 42 -0.15 5.15 7.94
C SER A 42 1.33 4.82 7.69
N VAL A 43 1.70 4.59 6.42
CA VAL A 43 3.09 4.33 6.00
C VAL A 43 3.78 5.55 5.41
N GLY A 44 3.16 6.74 5.53
CA GLY A 44 3.71 8.01 5.05
C GLY A 44 3.51 8.28 3.56
N LEU A 45 2.69 7.47 2.87
CA LEU A 45 2.33 7.65 1.46
C LEU A 45 0.96 8.32 1.38
N VAL A 46 0.94 9.64 1.50
CA VAL A 46 -0.32 10.39 1.34
C VAL A 46 -0.57 10.59 -0.16
N PRO A 47 -1.79 10.34 -0.67
CA PRO A 47 -2.14 10.72 -2.03
C PRO A 47 -1.85 12.21 -2.19
N ASP A 48 -1.11 12.56 -3.25
CA ASP A 48 -0.84 13.95 -3.56
C ASP A 48 -2.19 14.64 -3.73
N SER A 49 -2.59 15.42 -2.72
CA SER A 49 -3.82 16.18 -2.76
C SER A 49 -3.52 17.28 -3.74
N GLY A 50 -3.90 17.09 -5.00
CA GLY A 50 -3.59 17.98 -6.13
C GLY A 50 -3.99 19.42 -5.86
N ALA A 51 -3.16 20.12 -5.10
CA ALA A 51 -3.24 21.51 -4.72
C ALA A 51 -1.91 22.14 -5.14
N THR A 52 -1.90 22.57 -6.41
CA THR A 52 -1.34 23.84 -6.91
C THR A 52 0.11 24.15 -6.47
N LEU A 53 1.12 24.20 -7.36
CA LEU A 53 1.47 25.29 -8.32
C LEU A 53 2.94 25.10 -8.77
N PRO A 54 3.46 25.82 -9.80
CA PRO A 54 2.94 27.01 -10.48
C PRO A 54 2.39 26.78 -11.90
#